data_AF-A0A7V4BUL8-F1
#
_entry.id   AF-A0A7V4BUL8-F1
#
_cell.length_a   1.000
_cell.length_b   1.000
_cell.length_c   1.000
_cell.angle_alpha   90.00
_cell.angle_beta   90.00
_cell.angle_gamma   90.00
#
_symmetry.space_group_name_H-M   'P 1'
#
loop_
_entity.id
_entity.type
_entity.pdbx_description
1 polymer ?
#
loop_
_entity_poly.entity_id
_entity_poly.type
_entity_poly.pdbx_seq_one_letter_code
_entity_poly.pdbx_strand_id
1 'polypeptide(L)'
;MNYKRILGLFFALATIGCVTHQSNVQSTAPEIKEYPVTKLIVSDTFYYNEYVSEIKARQYIEVRARVKGFLEQIYVDEGKFVHKGTVIFHISDDEYNATLARSIANLKNVIAEKKALELDLERVQRLVDSNVISNT
;
A
#
# COMPACT_ATOMS: atom_id res chain seq x y z
N MET A 1 -8.01 -120.97 45.83
CA MET A 1 -9.47 -121.14 45.59
C MET A 1 -10.15 -119.79 45.85
N ASN A 2 -11.09 -119.35 45.00
CA ASN A 2 -11.84 -118.07 45.00
C ASN A 2 -11.29 -116.91 44.13
N TYR A 3 -10.96 -117.21 42.87
CA TYR A 3 -10.64 -116.23 41.81
C TYR A 3 -11.86 -115.45 41.28
N LYS A 4 -13.09 -115.89 41.62
CA LYS A 4 -14.36 -115.29 41.18
C LYS A 4 -14.67 -113.91 41.80
N ARG A 5 -13.91 -113.45 42.80
CA ARG A 5 -14.06 -112.09 43.39
C ARG A 5 -13.13 -111.04 42.75
N ILE A 6 -12.06 -111.46 42.09
CA ILE A 6 -11.10 -110.55 41.43
C ILE A 6 -11.54 -110.22 39.99
N LEU A 7 -12.27 -111.13 39.34
CA LEU A 7 -12.81 -110.93 37.98
C LEU A 7 -13.96 -109.90 37.91
N GLY A 8 -14.64 -109.61 39.03
CA GLY A 8 -15.72 -108.61 39.09
C GLY A 8 -15.25 -107.16 39.26
N LEU A 9 -14.02 -106.93 39.73
CA LEU A 9 -13.47 -105.60 39.94
C LEU A 9 -12.89 -104.98 38.65
N PHE A 10 -12.60 -105.81 37.64
CA PHE A 10 -12.02 -105.36 36.36
C PHE A 10 -13.09 -104.90 35.34
N PHE A 11 -14.36 -105.24 35.55
CA PHE A 11 -15.47 -104.86 34.64
C PHE A 11 -16.10 -103.50 34.98
N ALA A 12 -15.79 -102.91 36.14
CA ALA A 12 -16.28 -101.61 36.57
C ALA A 12 -15.35 -100.42 36.21
N LEU A 13 -14.15 -100.69 35.67
CA LEU A 13 -13.15 -99.66 35.33
C LEU A 13 -13.13 -99.27 33.84
N ALA A 14 -13.97 -99.89 33.00
CA ALA A 14 -13.93 -99.72 31.54
C ALA A 14 -14.94 -98.71 30.97
N THR A 15 -15.73 -98.00 31.78
CA THR A 15 -16.83 -97.14 31.30
C THR A 15 -16.65 -95.63 31.50
N ILE A 16 -15.49 -95.14 31.96
CA ILE A 16 -15.22 -93.69 32.15
C ILE A 16 -14.38 -93.09 31.00
N GLY A 17 -13.97 -93.89 30.02
CA GLY A 17 -13.14 -93.45 28.90
C GLY A 17 -13.91 -93.06 27.63
N CYS A 18 -14.80 -92.05 27.67
CA CYS A 18 -15.24 -91.35 26.47
C CYS A 18 -15.78 -89.94 26.81
N VAL A 19 -14.87 -88.96 26.85
CA VAL A 19 -15.21 -87.53 26.79
C VAL A 19 -14.76 -87.02 25.44
N THR A 20 -15.70 -86.89 24.50
CA THR A 20 -15.61 -86.03 23.33
C THR A 20 -17.03 -85.70 22.86
N HIS A 21 -17.52 -84.51 23.19
CA HIS A 21 -18.65 -83.92 22.46
C HIS A 21 -18.48 -82.40 22.36
N GLN A 22 -17.76 -82.02 21.31
CA GLN A 22 -17.99 -80.89 20.40
C GLN A 22 -18.97 -79.80 20.89
N SER A 23 -18.42 -78.65 21.28
CA SER A 23 -19.15 -77.38 21.41
C SER A 23 -18.66 -76.40 20.34
N ASN A 24 -19.48 -76.28 19.29
CA ASN A 24 -19.77 -75.12 18.44
C ASN A 24 -18.69 -74.01 18.35
N VAL A 25 -18.00 -73.94 17.20
CA VAL A 25 -17.23 -72.76 16.81
C VAL A 25 -18.22 -71.67 16.38
N GLN A 26 -18.54 -70.77 17.30
CA GLN A 26 -19.19 -69.52 16.96
C GLN A 26 -18.16 -68.56 16.39
N SER A 27 -18.37 -68.19 15.12
CA SER A 27 -17.66 -67.12 14.43
C SER A 27 -17.80 -65.82 15.21
N THR A 28 -16.77 -65.41 15.93
CA THR A 28 -16.70 -64.07 16.52
C THR A 28 -16.18 -63.13 15.44
N ALA A 29 -17.09 -62.46 14.73
CA ALA A 29 -16.76 -61.23 14.03
C ALA A 29 -16.15 -60.25 15.06
N PRO A 30 -15.10 -59.49 14.71
CA PRO A 30 -14.44 -58.61 15.66
C PRO A 30 -15.45 -57.63 16.26
N GLU A 31 -15.48 -57.55 17.59
CA GLU A 31 -16.34 -56.65 18.35
C GLU A 31 -16.03 -55.20 17.95
N ILE A 32 -16.99 -54.56 17.27
CA ILE A 32 -16.86 -53.19 16.81
C ILE A 32 -17.05 -52.29 18.04
N LYS A 33 -15.95 -51.80 18.62
CA LYS A 33 -16.02 -50.81 19.69
C LYS A 33 -16.57 -49.51 19.11
N GLU A 34 -17.80 -49.18 19.49
CA GLU A 34 -18.42 -47.91 19.12
C GLU A 34 -17.87 -46.79 20.01
N TYR A 35 -17.29 -45.78 19.39
CA TYR A 35 -16.80 -44.59 20.06
C TYR A 35 -17.73 -43.42 19.74
N PRO A 36 -18.06 -42.57 20.73
CA PRO A 36 -18.85 -41.38 20.46
C PRO A 36 -18.07 -40.46 19.52
N VAL A 37 -18.66 -40.16 18.37
CA VAL A 37 -18.12 -39.22 17.38
C VAL A 37 -19.02 -38.00 17.24
N THR A 38 -18.41 -36.85 17.04
CA THR A 38 -19.10 -35.58 16.79
C THR A 38 -18.83 -35.12 15.37
N LYS A 39 -19.86 -34.61 14.69
CA LYS A 39 -19.72 -33.98 13.37
C LYS A 39 -19.29 -32.52 13.55
N LEU A 40 -18.12 -32.17 13.04
CA LEU A 40 -17.69 -30.76 12.99
C LEU A 40 -18.51 -30.01 11.94
N ILE A 41 -19.08 -28.88 12.34
CA ILE A 41 -19.66 -27.89 11.42
C ILE A 41 -18.57 -26.87 11.14
N VAL A 42 -18.03 -26.91 9.93
CA VAL A 42 -17.06 -25.90 9.48
C VAL A 42 -17.84 -24.61 9.25
N SER A 43 -17.46 -23.56 9.95
CA SER A 43 -18.01 -22.22 9.77
C SER A 43 -16.86 -21.24 9.60
N ASP A 44 -16.99 -20.37 8.62
CA ASP A 44 -15.99 -19.33 8.37
C ASP A 44 -16.02 -18.33 9.52
N THR A 45 -14.83 -17.99 10.03
CA THR A 45 -14.67 -17.02 11.11
C THR A 45 -13.60 -16.01 10.72
N PHE A 46 -13.88 -14.73 11.00
CA PHE A 46 -12.90 -13.67 10.80
C PHE A 46 -11.88 -13.68 11.93
N TYR A 47 -10.59 -13.69 11.56
CA TYR A 47 -9.48 -13.57 12.49
C TYR A 47 -8.83 -12.19 12.30
N TYR A 48 -9.03 -11.30 13.27
CA TYR A 48 -8.46 -9.95 13.25
C TYR A 48 -7.07 -9.97 13.88
N ASN A 49 -6.07 -9.50 13.14
CA ASN A 49 -4.73 -9.27 13.66
C ASN A 49 -4.58 -7.78 13.98
N GLU A 50 -4.35 -7.46 15.25
CA GLU A 50 -4.11 -6.09 15.69
C GLU A 50 -2.62 -5.76 15.55
N TYR A 51 -2.33 -4.69 14.82
CA TYR A 51 -0.98 -4.16 14.67
C TYR A 51 -0.95 -2.69 15.06
N VAL A 52 0.12 -2.28 15.71
CA VAL A 52 0.40 -0.86 15.96
C VAL A 52 0.76 -0.22 14.62
N SER A 53 0.10 0.89 14.29
CA SER A 53 0.37 1.65 13.08
C SER A 53 0.57 3.13 13.41
N GLU A 54 1.39 3.80 12.60
CA GLU A 54 1.63 5.22 12.69
C GLU A 54 0.87 5.92 11.55
N ILE A 55 0.00 6.86 11.90
CA ILE A 55 -0.70 7.68 10.90
C ILE A 55 0.21 8.84 10.50
N LYS A 56 0.49 8.95 9.21
CA LYS A 56 1.27 10.05 8.65
C LYS A 56 0.40 10.94 7.77
N ALA A 57 0.75 12.21 7.69
CA ALA A 57 0.14 13.11 6.72
C ALA A 57 0.36 12.54 5.31
N ARG A 58 -0.70 12.53 4.49
CA ARG A 58 -0.60 12.13 3.08
C ARG A 58 0.46 12.95 2.34
N GLN A 59 0.58 14.23 2.70
CA GLN A 59 1.54 15.15 2.14
C GLN A 59 1.97 16.13 3.23
N TYR A 60 3.25 16.12 3.57
CA TYR A 60 3.87 17.07 4.48
C TYR A 60 4.72 18.03 3.65
N ILE A 61 4.38 19.32 3.65
CA ILE A 61 5.14 20.36 2.95
C ILE A 61 5.46 21.47 3.93
N GLU A 62 6.74 21.81 4.00
CA GLU A 62 7.20 23.02 4.65
C GLU A 62 7.14 24.17 3.66
N VAL A 63 6.42 25.24 4.00
CA VAL A 63 6.31 26.42 3.14
C VAL A 63 7.45 27.38 3.45
N ARG A 64 8.26 27.68 2.43
CA ARG A 64 9.40 28.60 2.52
C ARG A 64 9.27 29.74 1.52
N ALA A 65 9.77 30.92 1.89
CA ALA A 65 9.85 32.04 0.99
C ALA A 65 10.80 31.74 -0.17
N ARG A 66 10.36 31.98 -1.41
CA ARG A 66 11.19 31.81 -2.62
C ARG A 66 12.13 32.99 -2.85
N VAL A 67 11.78 34.14 -2.30
CA VAL A 67 12.48 35.40 -2.44
C VAL A 67 12.95 35.87 -1.08
N LYS A 68 14.02 36.65 -1.05
CA LYS A 68 14.51 37.28 0.17
C LYS A 68 13.75 38.59 0.37
N GLY A 69 13.49 38.94 1.62
CA GLY A 69 12.80 40.18 1.95
C GLY A 69 12.34 40.19 3.39
N PHE A 70 11.70 41.29 3.78
CA PHE A 70 11.12 41.43 5.11
C PHE A 70 9.66 41.01 5.09
N LEU A 71 9.24 40.25 6.10
CA LEU A 71 7.84 39.88 6.29
C LEU A 71 7.06 41.13 6.72
N GLU A 72 6.06 41.51 5.94
CA GLU A 72 5.25 42.71 6.19
C GLU A 72 3.94 42.36 6.88
N GLN A 73 3.26 41.31 6.42
CA GLN A 73 1.96 40.91 6.94
C GLN A 73 1.80 39.39 6.98
N ILE A 74 1.05 38.92 7.98
CA ILE A 74 0.61 37.53 8.14
C ILE A 74 -0.91 37.52 8.02
N TYR A 75 -1.46 36.76 7.07
CA TYR A 75 -2.91 36.75 6.79
C TYR A 75 -3.64 35.57 7.41
N VAL A 76 -2.91 34.57 7.91
CA VAL A 76 -3.49 33.32 8.41
C VAL A 76 -2.91 32.98 9.77
N ASP A 77 -3.80 32.69 10.71
CA ASP A 77 -3.44 32.23 12.06
C ASP A 77 -2.97 30.77 12.05
N GLU A 78 -2.16 30.41 13.03
CA GLU A 78 -1.68 29.06 13.22
C GLU A 78 -2.82 28.05 13.38
N GLY A 79 -2.70 26.88 12.73
CA GLY A 79 -3.68 25.80 12.78
C GLY A 79 -4.92 26.00 11.89
N LYS A 80 -5.07 27.14 11.20
CA LYS A 80 -6.17 27.32 10.26
C LYS A 80 -5.97 26.55 8.96
N PHE A 81 -7.09 26.05 8.43
CA PHE A 81 -7.12 25.37 7.14
C PHE A 81 -6.97 26.37 6.00
N VAL A 82 -6.05 26.09 5.06
CA VAL A 82 -5.80 26.93 3.88
C VAL A 82 -5.93 26.11 2.60
N HIS A 83 -6.30 26.79 1.53
CA HIS A 83 -6.43 26.18 0.21
C HIS A 83 -5.23 26.56 -0.66
N LYS A 84 -5.02 25.78 -1.73
CA LYS A 84 -3.98 26.11 -2.72
C LYS A 84 -4.27 27.48 -3.33
N GLY A 85 -3.28 28.36 -3.28
CA GLY A 85 -3.38 29.72 -3.84
C GLY A 85 -3.84 30.78 -2.85
N THR A 86 -4.23 30.41 -1.62
CA THR A 86 -4.50 31.38 -0.56
C THR A 86 -3.21 32.10 -0.16
N VAL A 87 -3.27 33.44 -0.10
CA VAL A 87 -2.15 34.25 0.37
C VAL A 87 -2.05 34.11 1.90
N ILE A 88 -0.90 33.64 2.37
CA ILE A 88 -0.63 33.39 3.79
C ILE A 88 0.31 34.43 4.40
N PHE A 89 1.25 34.95 3.60
CA PHE A 89 2.29 35.89 4.02
C PHE A 89 2.49 36.94 2.94
N HIS A 90 2.66 38.20 3.34
CA HIS A 90 3.11 39.29 2.48
C HIS A 90 4.58 39.60 2.79
N ILE A 91 5.42 39.57 1.76
CA ILE A 91 6.82 40.02 1.85
C ILE A 91 6.88 41.38 1.19
N SER A 92 7.55 42.34 1.83
CA SER A 92 7.77 43.68 1.27
C SER A 92 8.37 43.59 -0.13
N ASP A 93 7.77 44.32 -1.07
CA ASP A 93 8.06 44.25 -2.50
C ASP A 93 8.74 45.51 -3.05
N ASP A 94 9.14 46.46 -2.19
CA ASP A 94 9.71 47.76 -2.60
C ASP A 94 10.92 47.63 -3.53
N GLU A 95 11.88 46.78 -3.17
CA GLU A 95 13.09 46.52 -3.98
C GLU A 95 12.73 45.83 -5.31
N TYR A 96 11.75 44.93 -5.26
CA TYR A 96 11.27 44.21 -6.44
C TYR A 96 10.51 45.13 -7.39
N ASN A 97 9.70 46.04 -6.87
CA ASN A 97 8.96 47.06 -7.62
C ASN A 97 9.91 48.05 -8.27
N ALA A 98 10.96 48.50 -7.56
CA ALA A 98 12.00 49.34 -8.13
C ALA A 98 12.75 48.63 -9.27
N THR A 99 13.10 47.36 -9.08
CA THR A 99 13.77 46.53 -10.09
C THR A 99 12.89 46.29 -11.31
N LEU A 100 11.60 46.04 -11.10
CA LEU A 100 10.61 45.90 -12.15
C LEU A 100 10.48 47.19 -12.97
N ALA A 101 10.34 48.35 -12.30
CA ALA A 101 10.25 49.66 -12.95
C ALA A 101 11.50 49.95 -13.80
N ARG A 102 12.69 49.68 -13.25
CA ARG A 102 13.96 49.82 -14.00
C ARG A 102 13.99 48.93 -15.25
N SER A 103 13.54 47.69 -15.12
CA SER A 103 13.55 46.72 -16.23
C SER A 103 12.56 47.11 -17.33
N ILE A 104 11.38 47.61 -16.94
CA ILE A 104 10.37 48.15 -17.87
C ILE A 104 10.91 49.39 -18.60
N ALA A 105 11.58 50.30 -17.89
CA ALA A 105 12.19 51.48 -18.51
C ALA A 105 13.27 51.08 -19.53
N ASN A 106 14.12 50.11 -19.19
CA ASN A 106 15.12 49.59 -20.11
C ASN A 106 14.46 48.96 -21.35
N LEU A 107 13.44 48.12 -21.16
CA LEU A 107 12.69 47.52 -22.26
C LEU A 107 12.11 48.59 -23.20
N LYS A 108 11.51 49.66 -22.65
CA LYS A 108 10.98 50.78 -23.45
C LYS A 108 12.06 51.51 -24.24
N ASN A 109 13.22 51.74 -23.63
CA ASN A 109 14.35 52.38 -24.31
C ASN A 109 14.82 51.55 -25.51
N VAL A 110 15.00 50.24 -25.33
CA VAL A 110 15.41 49.32 -26.40
C VAL A 110 14.36 49.25 -27.51
N ILE A 111 13.07 49.24 -27.17
CA ILE A 111 11.99 49.28 -28.17
C ILE A 111 12.04 50.58 -28.98
N ALA A 112 12.28 51.72 -28.32
CA ALA A 112 12.40 53.01 -28.99
C ALA A 112 13.62 53.07 -29.91
N GLU A 113 14.76 52.57 -29.46
CA GLU A 113 15.99 52.47 -30.25
C GLU A 113 15.80 51.56 -31.46
N LYS A 114 15.20 50.37 -31.27
CA LYS A 114 14.85 49.47 -32.36
C LYS A 114 13.98 50.18 -33.41
N LYS A 115 12.95 50.90 -32.97
CA LYS A 115 12.05 51.63 -33.88
C LYS A 115 12.76 52.74 -34.64
N ALA A 116 13.69 53.44 -33.99
CA ALA A 116 14.52 54.46 -34.64
C ALA A 116 15.41 53.83 -35.73
N LEU A 117 16.07 52.71 -35.41
CA LEU A 117 16.89 51.96 -36.36
C LEU A 117 16.08 51.39 -37.53
N GLU A 118 14.87 50.90 -37.29
CA GLU A 118 13.97 50.46 -38.37
C GLU A 118 13.60 51.60 -39.32
N LEU A 119 13.31 52.79 -38.78
CA LEU A 119 13.01 53.98 -39.57
C LEU A 119 14.23 54.48 -40.34
N ASP A 120 15.41 54.45 -39.73
CA ASP A 120 16.67 54.81 -40.39
C ASP A 120 17.00 53.82 -41.53
N LEU A 121 16.77 52.53 -41.30
CA LEU A 121 16.94 51.49 -42.31
C LEU A 121 15.97 51.72 -43.49
N GLU A 122 14.70 51.97 -43.23
CA GLU A 122 13.69 52.29 -44.28
C GLU A 122 14.09 53.56 -45.07
N ARG A 123 14.62 54.57 -44.36
CA ARG A 123 15.11 55.80 -45.01
C ARG A 123 16.29 55.52 -45.93
N VAL A 124 17.29 54.75 -45.46
CA VAL A 124 18.47 54.39 -46.27
C VAL A 124 18.05 53.57 -47.50
N GLN A 125 17.16 52.59 -47.34
CA GLN A 125 16.63 51.80 -48.46
C GLN A 125 16.00 52.68 -49.53
N ARG A 126 15.10 53.60 -49.15
CA ARG A 126 14.48 54.54 -50.11
C ARG A 126 15.50 55.41 -50.85
N LEU A 127 16.57 55.84 -50.17
CA LEU A 127 17.62 56.64 -50.78
C LEU A 127 18.45 55.84 -51.79
N VAL A 128 18.76 54.58 -51.49
CA VAL A 128 19.42 53.65 -52.44
C VAL A 128 18.54 53.44 -53.66
N ASP A 129 17.24 53.17 -53.47
CA ASP A 129 16.29 52.96 -54.58
C ASP A 129 16.17 54.20 -55.48
N SER A 130 16.25 55.40 -54.90
CA SER A 130 16.25 56.66 -55.63
C SER A 130 17.59 57.02 -56.29
N ASN A 131 18.61 56.14 -56.20
CA ASN A 131 19.95 56.29 -56.77
C ASN A 131 20.70 57.55 -56.30
N VAL A 132 20.32 58.09 -55.14
CA VAL A 132 20.92 59.31 -54.54
C VAL A 132 22.18 58.99 -53.72
N ILE A 133 22.39 57.72 -53.35
CA ILE A 133 23.55 57.23 -52.60
C ILE A 133 24.14 55.97 -53.29
N SER A 134 25.46 55.84 -53.32
CA SER A 134 26.15 54.73 -53.99
C SER A 134 26.08 53.44 -53.18
N ASN A 135 25.74 52.33 -53.83
CA ASN A 135 25.85 50.98 -53.26
C ASN A 135 27.31 50.69 -52.88
N THR A 136 27.62 50.50 -51.60
CA THR A 136 28.89 49.95 -51.11
C THR A 136 28.60 49.10 -49.89
#